data_AF-A0A529GF64-F1
#
_entry.id   AF-A0A529GF64-F1
#
_cell.length_a   1.000
_cell.length_b   1.000
_cell.length_c   1.000
_cell.angle_alpha   90.00
_cell.angle_beta   90.00
_cell.angle_gamma   90.00
#
_symmetry.space_group_name_H-M   'P 1'
#
loop_
_entity.id
_entity.type
_entity.pdbx_description
1 polymer ?
#
loop_
_entity_poly.entity_id
_entity_poly.type
_entity_poly.pdbx_seq_one_letter_code
_entity_poly.pdbx_strand_id
1 'polypeptide(L)'
;RLDLDGTGVEASVRATHGRLSQLLAHEHASLALAQRCSGVAAPAPLFSALMNYRHNTPAANTDDALAGIEWLGEEERTNYPLSLSVEDFGDALGLTAQVVEPICGDRVCGYMQRALEELAQALEQAPDKPVRELDILPAAERAHLLEELNRTEADYPSHKCIHELFEAQVRQGPDRVALVHEAEALSYGELNARANRLAHHLIGLGVKPDQPVAICVERSPAMVVGVLAILKAGGAYVPLDPAYPSARLGQVLEDAAPRLLLCDAAGRAALGAEALGQVGVVDLDAAEPAWAGQPAEDPDPHALGLTARHLAYIIYTSGSTGTPKGVMVEHRGLVNYLDWARKAYAPGSSSVVFSSLAFDAIITSLFAPLLSGGHAQLVNEKDKVGGVKAKIISGCGLIKITPSHLD
;
A
#
# COMPACT_ATOMS: atom_id res chain seq x y z
N ARG A 1 23.16 20.76 15.19
CA ARG A 1 21.84 20.10 15.03
C ARG A 1 21.05 20.33 16.31
N LEU A 2 19.77 20.69 16.21
CA LEU A 2 18.85 20.75 17.33
C LEU A 2 18.04 19.46 17.35
N ASP A 3 17.80 18.92 18.54
CA ASP A 3 17.02 17.71 18.71
C ASP A 3 15.56 18.11 18.88
N LEU A 4 14.69 17.66 17.97
CA LEU A 4 13.24 17.88 18.04
C LEU A 4 12.63 16.74 18.86
N ASP A 5 12.82 16.80 20.17
CA ASP A 5 12.43 15.74 21.11
C ASP A 5 11.34 16.21 22.08
N GLY A 6 11.26 15.59 23.26
CA GLY A 6 10.32 15.94 24.31
C GLY A 6 10.67 17.21 25.09
N THR A 7 11.78 17.87 24.78
CA THR A 7 12.24 19.06 25.51
C THR A 7 11.28 20.23 25.29
N GLY A 8 10.99 20.96 26.36
CA GLY A 8 10.18 22.16 26.33
C GLY A 8 10.73 23.22 25.37
N VAL A 9 9.84 24.02 24.80
CA VAL A 9 10.16 25.13 23.88
C VAL A 9 11.18 26.10 24.49
N GLU A 10 10.97 26.59 25.72
CA GLU A 10 11.88 27.56 26.33
C GLU A 10 13.28 26.98 26.52
N ALA A 11 13.36 25.76 27.08
CA ALA A 11 14.63 25.08 27.29
C ALA A 11 15.38 24.86 25.96
N SER A 12 14.66 24.50 24.89
CA SER A 12 15.23 24.30 23.56
C SER A 12 15.75 25.61 22.94
N VAL A 13 15.02 26.72 23.09
CA VAL A 13 15.48 28.04 22.63
C VAL A 13 16.72 28.49 23.40
N ARG A 14 16.74 28.34 24.74
CA ARG A 14 17.92 28.66 25.57
C ARG A 14 19.12 27.79 25.22
N ALA A 15 18.91 26.50 24.99
CA ALA A 15 19.96 25.59 24.54
C ALA A 15 20.50 25.96 23.15
N THR A 16 19.63 26.35 22.23
CA THR A 16 20.00 26.84 20.89
C THR A 16 20.84 28.11 21.00
N HIS A 17 20.39 29.08 21.78
CA HIS A 17 21.11 30.32 22.05
C HIS A 17 22.49 30.03 22.62
N GLY A 18 22.59 29.20 23.67
CA GLY A 18 23.88 28.82 24.27
C GLY A 18 24.84 28.16 23.27
N ARG A 19 24.34 27.28 22.39
CA ARG A 19 25.15 26.66 21.33
C ARG A 19 25.64 27.68 20.31
N LEU A 20 24.77 28.59 19.85
CA LEU A 20 25.15 29.65 18.91
C LEU A 20 26.17 30.62 19.50
N SER A 21 25.99 31.03 20.76
CA SER A 21 26.95 31.90 21.46
C SER A 21 28.34 31.26 21.60
N GLN A 22 28.41 29.94 21.83
CA GLN A 22 29.69 29.22 21.85
C GLN A 22 30.36 29.19 20.48
N LEU A 23 29.59 29.08 19.39
CA LEU A 23 30.13 29.08 18.03
C LEU A 23 30.74 30.42 17.62
N LEU A 24 30.22 31.54 18.15
CA LEU A 24 30.78 32.88 17.87
C LEU A 24 32.26 33.00 18.29
N ALA A 25 32.69 32.28 19.33
CA ALA A 25 34.10 32.25 19.73
C ALA A 25 35.05 31.69 18.65
N HIS A 26 34.49 31.04 17.61
CA HIS A 26 35.22 30.43 16.51
C HIS A 26 34.84 30.99 15.14
N GLU A 27 34.15 32.14 15.06
CA GLU A 27 33.62 32.69 13.81
C GLU A 27 34.69 33.02 12.75
N HIS A 28 35.93 33.28 13.18
CA HIS A 28 37.06 33.54 12.28
C HIS A 28 37.68 32.26 11.69
N ALA A 29 37.26 31.07 12.10
CA ALA A 29 37.72 29.82 11.52
C ALA A 29 37.13 29.64 10.12
N SER A 30 37.98 29.51 9.10
CA SER A 30 37.50 29.35 7.73
C SER A 30 36.74 28.04 7.53
N LEU A 31 35.71 28.06 6.66
CA LEU A 31 34.98 26.85 6.28
C LEU A 31 35.91 25.77 5.67
N ALA A 32 36.97 26.19 4.99
CA ALA A 32 37.99 25.28 4.47
C ALA A 32 38.76 24.54 5.58
N LEU A 33 39.03 25.21 6.71
CA LEU A 33 39.62 24.55 7.89
C LEU A 33 38.63 23.54 8.49
N ALA A 34 37.37 23.94 8.66
CA ALA A 34 36.31 23.05 9.15
C ALA A 34 36.16 21.79 8.25
N GLN A 35 36.17 21.96 6.93
CA GLN A 35 36.12 20.83 5.98
C GLN A 35 37.29 19.87 6.19
N ARG A 36 38.52 20.37 6.29
CA ARG A 36 39.72 19.53 6.50
C ARG A 36 39.66 18.76 7.83
N CYS A 37 39.12 19.38 8.87
CA CYS A 37 39.00 18.76 10.20
C CYS A 37 37.79 17.84 10.37
N SER A 38 36.81 17.91 9.46
CA SER A 38 35.53 17.20 9.59
C SER A 38 35.60 15.68 9.33
N GLY A 39 36.63 15.20 8.63
CA GLY A 39 36.67 13.83 8.11
C GLY A 39 35.72 13.57 6.93
N VAL A 40 34.99 14.59 6.46
CA VAL A 40 34.13 14.50 5.26
C VAL A 40 34.99 14.57 4.00
N ALA A 41 34.90 13.55 3.16
CA ALA A 41 35.67 13.48 1.91
C ALA A 41 35.27 14.60 0.94
N ALA A 42 36.25 15.37 0.46
CA ALA A 42 36.03 16.35 -0.60
C ALA A 42 35.59 15.64 -1.90
N PRO A 43 34.64 16.21 -2.68
CA PRO A 43 34.05 17.55 -2.56
C PRO A 43 32.71 17.61 -1.82
N ALA A 44 32.36 16.62 -0.99
CA ALA A 44 31.06 16.60 -0.32
C ALA A 44 30.91 17.81 0.63
N PRO A 45 29.81 18.59 0.54
CA PRO A 45 29.60 19.76 1.38
C PRO A 45 29.29 19.37 2.83
N LEU A 46 29.70 20.21 3.80
CA LEU A 46 29.38 20.00 5.22
C LEU A 46 27.89 20.22 5.55
N PHE A 47 27.22 21.06 4.77
CA PHE A 47 25.81 21.39 4.91
C PHE A 47 25.22 21.74 3.54
N SER A 48 23.93 21.48 3.37
CA SER A 48 23.18 21.72 2.13
C SER A 48 22.15 22.85 2.25
N ALA A 49 22.03 23.44 3.44
CA ALA A 49 21.11 24.53 3.71
C ALA A 49 21.80 25.64 4.50
N LEU A 50 21.43 26.88 4.20
CA LEU A 50 21.83 28.07 4.95
C LEU A 50 20.62 28.73 5.60
N MET A 51 20.82 29.23 6.81
CA MET A 51 19.89 30.13 7.47
C MET A 51 20.65 31.39 7.87
N ASN A 52 20.20 32.53 7.37
CA ASN A 52 20.77 33.83 7.68
C ASN A 52 19.77 34.60 8.54
N TYR A 53 20.22 35.18 9.64
CA TYR A 53 19.43 36.15 10.40
C TYR A 53 20.09 37.51 10.23
N ARG A 54 19.37 38.48 9.66
CA ARG A 54 19.87 39.82 9.36
C ARG A 54 19.04 40.82 10.15
N HIS A 55 19.67 41.55 11.06
CA HIS A 55 19.04 42.71 11.66
C HIS A 55 19.18 43.88 10.68
N ASN A 56 18.11 44.19 9.97
CA ASN A 56 18.09 45.25 8.98
C ASN A 56 17.46 46.49 9.61
N THR A 57 18.28 47.49 9.91
CA THR A 57 17.76 48.84 10.12
C THR A 57 17.23 49.31 8.76
N PRO A 58 15.96 49.72 8.61
CA PRO A 58 15.46 50.25 7.35
C PRO A 58 16.43 51.34 6.90
N ALA A 59 17.00 51.19 5.70
CA ALA A 59 17.79 52.26 5.13
C ALA A 59 16.89 53.49 5.12
N ALA A 60 17.24 54.50 5.93
CA ALA A 60 16.63 55.82 5.80
C ALA A 60 16.77 56.17 4.32
N ASN A 61 15.63 56.36 3.65
CA ASN A 61 15.46 56.69 2.23
C ASN A 61 16.78 56.83 1.48
N THR A 62 17.06 55.91 0.55
CA THR A 62 18.05 56.11 -0.51
C THR A 62 17.59 57.22 -1.48
N ASP A 63 17.31 58.41 -0.96
CA ASP A 63 17.26 59.66 -1.71
C ASP A 63 18.67 60.24 -1.91
N ASP A 64 19.70 59.63 -1.31
CA ASP A 64 21.11 59.92 -1.61
C ASP A 64 21.61 59.11 -2.83
N ALA A 65 20.73 58.93 -3.81
CA ALA A 65 21.10 58.41 -5.11
C ALA A 65 22.05 59.41 -5.77
N LEU A 66 23.29 58.98 -6.02
CA LEU A 66 24.23 59.66 -6.91
C LEU A 66 23.47 60.15 -8.15
N ALA A 67 23.46 61.47 -8.37
CA ALA A 67 22.63 62.07 -9.40
C ALA A 67 22.91 61.41 -10.77
N GLY A 68 21.90 60.73 -11.32
CA GLY A 68 22.00 59.97 -12.58
C GLY A 68 22.15 58.45 -12.45
N ILE A 69 22.06 57.87 -11.24
CA ILE A 69 22.02 56.41 -11.02
C ILE A 69 20.63 55.99 -10.53
N GLU A 70 20.05 54.99 -11.20
CA GLU A 70 18.79 54.34 -10.82
C GLU A 70 19.09 52.92 -10.30
N TRP A 71 18.61 52.59 -9.11
CA TRP A 71 18.69 51.23 -8.59
C TRP A 71 17.53 50.41 -9.17
N LEU A 72 17.86 49.33 -9.87
CA LEU A 72 16.88 48.47 -10.53
C LEU A 72 16.55 47.20 -9.73
N GLY A 73 17.41 46.81 -8.79
CA GLY A 73 17.28 45.56 -8.03
C GLY A 73 18.61 44.98 -7.58
N GLU A 74 18.53 44.03 -6.66
CA GLU A 74 19.63 43.15 -6.26
C GLU A 74 19.11 41.71 -6.20
N GLU A 75 19.86 40.76 -6.75
CA GLU A 75 19.56 39.32 -6.66
C GLU A 75 20.80 38.60 -6.11
N GLU A 76 20.74 38.24 -4.83
CA GLU A 76 21.76 37.40 -4.21
C GLU A 76 21.59 35.95 -4.71
N ARG A 77 22.67 35.23 -5.00
CA ARG A 77 22.62 33.80 -5.36
C ARG A 77 23.53 32.99 -4.46
N THR A 78 23.01 31.89 -3.93
CA THR A 78 23.83 30.96 -3.13
C THR A 78 24.17 29.70 -3.92
N ASN A 79 25.28 29.05 -3.54
CA ASN A 79 25.66 27.74 -4.07
C ASN A 79 24.98 26.57 -3.31
N TYR A 80 24.00 26.87 -2.47
CA TYR A 80 23.32 25.88 -1.64
C TYR A 80 21.90 25.61 -2.17
N PRO A 81 21.44 24.35 -2.17
CA PRO A 81 20.09 24.01 -2.60
C PRO A 81 18.96 24.75 -1.87
N LEU A 82 19.20 25.21 -0.64
CA LEU A 82 18.25 25.94 0.19
C LEU A 82 18.98 27.03 0.99
N SER A 83 18.54 28.28 0.86
CA SER A 83 18.95 29.37 1.74
C SER A 83 17.70 30.09 2.23
N LEU A 84 17.58 30.27 3.53
CA LEU A 84 16.50 31.03 4.16
C LEU A 84 17.09 32.23 4.90
N SER A 85 16.68 33.42 4.50
CA SER A 85 17.03 34.67 5.18
C SER A 85 15.84 35.15 6.00
N VAL A 86 16.08 35.43 7.27
CA VAL A 86 15.16 36.10 8.18
C VAL A 86 15.64 37.54 8.34
N GLU A 87 14.81 38.48 7.92
CA GLU A 87 15.06 39.92 8.03
C GLU A 87 14.30 40.44 9.25
N ASP A 88 15.03 40.93 10.24
CA ASP A 88 14.47 41.50 11.46
C ASP A 88 14.39 43.02 11.35
N PHE A 89 13.16 43.53 11.26
CA PHE A 89 12.83 44.95 11.19
C PHE A 89 12.51 45.56 12.56
N GLY A 90 12.60 44.77 13.64
CA GLY A 90 12.29 45.18 15.01
C GLY A 90 10.85 44.88 15.43
N ASP A 91 9.86 45.24 14.61
CA ASP A 91 8.43 44.96 14.85
C ASP A 91 7.86 43.83 13.99
N ALA A 92 8.59 43.42 12.94
CA ALA A 92 8.23 42.34 12.04
C ALA A 92 9.46 41.56 11.56
N LEU A 93 9.22 40.32 11.13
CA LEU A 93 10.20 39.47 10.46
C LEU A 93 9.82 39.29 8.98
N GLY A 94 10.75 39.60 8.08
CA GLY A 94 10.69 39.22 6.67
C GLY A 94 11.32 37.84 6.45
N LEU A 95 10.76 37.04 5.55
CA LEU A 95 11.27 35.72 5.20
C LEU A 95 11.52 35.63 3.70
N THR A 96 12.77 35.38 3.33
CA THR A 96 13.20 35.23 1.93
C THR A 96 13.84 33.87 1.74
N ALA A 97 13.24 33.01 0.93
CA ALA A 97 13.78 31.68 0.61
C ALA A 97 14.34 31.65 -0.82
N GLN A 98 15.58 31.20 -0.96
CA GLN A 98 16.21 30.86 -2.23
C GLN A 98 16.37 29.35 -2.30
N VAL A 99 15.77 28.75 -3.32
CA VAL A 99 15.65 27.29 -3.40
C VAL A 99 15.92 26.79 -4.81
N VAL A 100 16.48 25.59 -4.90
CA VAL A 100 16.60 24.84 -6.15
C VAL A 100 15.35 23.98 -6.34
N GLU A 101 14.82 23.94 -7.56
CA GLU A 101 13.69 23.06 -7.90
C GLU A 101 14.01 21.59 -7.55
N PRO A 102 13.01 20.81 -7.06
CA PRO A 102 11.58 21.09 -7.04
C PRO A 102 11.07 21.75 -5.73
N ILE A 103 11.95 22.31 -4.90
CA ILE A 103 11.54 22.96 -3.65
C ILE A 103 10.77 24.25 -3.99
N CYS A 104 9.65 24.48 -3.29
CA CYS A 104 8.85 25.70 -3.43
C CYS A 104 9.23 26.70 -2.32
N GLY A 105 9.78 27.86 -2.71
CA GLY A 105 10.23 28.89 -1.78
C GLY A 105 9.10 29.42 -0.89
N ASP A 106 7.93 29.68 -1.48
CA ASP A 106 6.74 30.17 -0.76
C ASP A 106 6.30 29.19 0.34
N ARG A 107 6.36 27.88 0.06
CA ARG A 107 6.05 26.85 1.07
C ARG A 107 7.06 26.84 2.20
N VAL A 108 8.36 26.98 1.89
CA VAL A 108 9.40 27.09 2.93
C VAL A 108 9.17 28.31 3.81
N CYS A 109 8.88 29.47 3.22
CA CYS A 109 8.55 30.68 3.98
C CYS A 109 7.28 30.48 4.82
N GLY A 110 6.22 29.88 4.26
CA GLY A 110 5.00 29.57 4.99
C GLY A 110 5.22 28.62 6.17
N TYR A 111 6.08 27.61 6.02
CA TYR A 111 6.44 26.70 7.10
C TYR A 111 7.21 27.41 8.21
N MET A 112 8.19 28.25 7.84
CA MET A 112 8.96 29.00 8.83
C MET A 112 8.08 30.03 9.55
N GLN A 113 7.22 30.74 8.83
CA GLN A 113 6.27 31.67 9.43
C GLN A 113 5.41 30.95 10.47
N ARG A 114 4.80 29.81 10.09
CA ARG A 114 3.95 29.05 11.01
C ARG A 114 4.73 28.54 12.22
N ALA A 115 5.96 28.07 12.02
CA ALA A 115 6.83 27.63 13.11
C ALA A 115 7.19 28.78 14.07
N LEU A 116 7.45 29.98 13.56
CA LEU A 116 7.74 31.16 14.37
C LEU A 116 6.52 31.62 15.18
N GLU A 117 5.33 31.62 14.58
CA GLU A 117 4.06 31.93 15.27
C GLU A 117 3.80 30.93 16.41
N GLU A 118 3.92 29.63 16.14
CA GLU A 118 3.74 28.57 17.15
C GLU A 118 4.80 28.65 18.25
N LEU A 119 6.04 28.97 17.90
CA LEU A 119 7.12 29.14 18.86
C LEU A 119 6.87 30.33 19.79
N ALA A 120 6.48 31.48 19.24
CA ALA A 120 6.16 32.69 20.00
C ALA A 120 4.98 32.43 20.95
N GLN A 121 3.89 31.84 20.44
CA GLN A 121 2.73 31.49 21.24
C GLN A 121 3.08 30.49 22.36
N ALA A 122 3.89 29.47 22.06
CA ALA A 122 4.31 28.49 23.06
C ALA A 122 5.19 29.12 24.14
N LEU A 123 6.13 30.00 23.78
CA LEU A 123 6.96 30.72 24.76
C LEU A 123 6.11 31.57 25.72
N GLU A 124 5.04 32.19 25.23
CA GLU A 124 4.15 33.03 26.05
C GLU A 124 3.20 32.21 26.94
N GLN A 125 2.63 31.12 26.42
CA GLN A 125 1.49 30.45 27.04
C GLN A 125 1.82 29.07 27.61
N ALA A 126 2.79 28.37 27.05
CA ALA A 126 3.13 26.99 27.39
C ALA A 126 4.63 26.68 27.12
N PRO A 127 5.56 27.32 27.86
CA PRO A 127 7.01 27.22 27.58
C PRO A 127 7.56 25.79 27.70
N ASP A 128 6.89 24.94 28.48
CA ASP A 128 7.22 23.53 28.66
C ASP A 128 6.61 22.60 27.58
N LYS A 129 5.83 23.14 26.61
CA LYS A 129 5.30 22.37 25.46
C LYS A 129 6.49 21.73 24.72
N PRO A 130 6.46 20.42 24.41
CA PRO A 130 7.52 19.78 23.64
C PRO A 130 7.69 20.44 22.26
N VAL A 131 8.93 20.73 21.87
CA VAL A 131 9.21 21.37 20.55
C VAL A 131 8.69 20.55 19.38
N ARG A 132 8.70 19.21 19.48
CA ARG A 132 8.16 18.32 18.44
C ARG A 132 6.65 18.44 18.20
N GLU A 133 5.93 19.13 19.10
CA GLU A 133 4.48 19.36 19.00
C GLU A 133 4.13 20.74 18.43
N LEU A 134 5.11 21.52 17.98
CA LEU A 134 4.86 22.75 17.23
C LEU A 134 4.41 22.42 15.81
N ASP A 135 3.28 22.98 15.40
CA ASP A 135 2.78 22.81 14.03
C ASP A 135 3.63 23.65 13.07
N ILE A 136 4.07 23.03 11.97
CA ILE A 136 4.80 23.72 10.90
C ILE A 136 3.97 23.91 9.64
N LEU A 137 2.81 23.24 9.54
CA LEU A 137 1.95 23.33 8.37
C LEU A 137 0.99 24.52 8.50
N PRO A 138 0.95 25.43 7.51
CA PRO A 138 -0.10 26.42 7.38
C PRO A 138 -1.48 25.75 7.44
N ALA A 139 -2.44 26.40 8.08
CA ALA A 139 -3.76 25.82 8.33
C ALA A 139 -4.47 25.33 7.05
N ALA A 140 -4.37 26.08 5.95
CA ALA A 140 -4.95 25.70 4.66
C ALA A 140 -4.31 24.43 4.09
N GLU A 141 -2.99 24.31 4.16
CA GLU A 141 -2.28 23.13 3.68
C GLU A 141 -2.57 21.90 4.56
N ARG A 142 -2.63 22.09 5.89
CA ARG A 142 -3.04 21.04 6.82
C ARG A 142 -4.45 20.53 6.51
N ALA A 143 -5.41 21.44 6.28
CA ALA A 143 -6.78 21.08 5.91
C ALA A 143 -6.81 20.33 4.57
N HIS A 144 -6.04 20.79 3.58
CA HIS A 144 -5.91 20.10 2.30
C HIS A 144 -5.40 18.66 2.48
N LEU A 145 -4.29 18.47 3.19
CA LEU A 145 -3.63 17.17 3.35
C LEU A 145 -4.43 16.19 4.23
N LEU A 146 -4.99 16.68 5.34
CA LEU A 146 -5.60 15.81 6.34
C LEU A 146 -7.10 15.64 6.14
N GLU A 147 -7.78 16.62 5.55
CA GLU A 147 -9.23 16.58 5.36
C GLU A 147 -9.56 16.37 3.88
N GLU A 148 -9.19 17.30 3.00
CA GLU A 148 -9.64 17.29 1.61
C GLU A 148 -9.21 16.03 0.85
N LEU A 149 -7.93 15.65 0.93
CA LEU A 149 -7.42 14.43 0.31
C LEU A 149 -7.98 13.14 0.93
N ASN A 150 -8.47 13.21 2.17
CA ASN A 150 -9.02 12.05 2.90
C ASN A 150 -10.55 11.99 2.89
N ARG A 151 -11.25 12.88 2.18
CA ARG A 151 -12.71 12.81 1.93
C ARG A 151 -13.04 11.68 0.95
N THR A 152 -12.78 10.45 1.36
CA THR A 152 -12.95 9.21 0.57
C THR A 152 -14.09 8.33 1.08
N GLU A 153 -14.92 8.86 1.99
CA GLU A 153 -16.11 8.16 2.50
C GLU A 153 -17.08 7.84 1.36
N ALA A 154 -17.44 6.56 1.22
CA ALA A 154 -18.34 6.08 0.20
C ALA A 154 -19.11 4.84 0.71
N ASP A 155 -20.40 4.76 0.38
CA ASP A 155 -21.20 3.58 0.68
C ASP A 155 -20.78 2.39 -0.17
N TYR A 156 -20.66 1.24 0.48
CA TYR A 156 -20.36 -0.05 -0.13
C TYR A 156 -21.07 -1.17 0.66
N PRO A 157 -21.23 -2.40 0.11
CA PRO A 157 -21.99 -3.46 0.77
C PRO A 157 -21.18 -4.12 1.90
N SER A 158 -20.90 -3.34 2.95
CA SER A 158 -19.97 -3.66 4.06
C SER A 158 -20.38 -4.84 4.93
N HIS A 159 -21.65 -5.26 4.85
CA HIS A 159 -22.19 -6.41 5.58
C HIS A 159 -22.07 -7.74 4.82
N LYS A 160 -21.69 -7.71 3.54
CA LYS A 160 -21.60 -8.90 2.70
C LYS A 160 -20.20 -9.49 2.67
N CYS A 161 -20.15 -10.80 2.51
CA CYS A 161 -18.96 -11.52 2.13
C CYS A 161 -18.74 -11.48 0.61
N ILE A 162 -17.51 -11.73 0.17
CA ILE A 162 -17.16 -11.58 -1.24
C ILE A 162 -17.86 -12.61 -2.15
N HIS A 163 -18.08 -13.83 -1.66
CA HIS A 163 -18.79 -14.87 -2.41
C HIS A 163 -20.27 -14.53 -2.62
N GLU A 164 -20.92 -13.83 -1.69
CA GLU A 164 -22.32 -13.38 -1.84
C GLU A 164 -22.49 -12.39 -2.99
N LEU A 165 -21.45 -11.58 -3.28
CA LEU A 165 -21.44 -10.69 -4.45
C LEU A 165 -21.30 -11.46 -5.76
N PHE A 166 -20.51 -12.53 -5.78
CA PHE A 166 -20.40 -13.45 -6.91
C PHE A 166 -21.73 -14.20 -7.14
N GLU A 167 -22.35 -14.72 -6.09
CA GLU A 167 -23.66 -15.39 -6.16
C GLU A 167 -24.76 -14.47 -6.69
N ALA A 168 -24.68 -13.17 -6.39
CA ALA A 168 -25.58 -12.18 -6.97
C ALA A 168 -25.45 -12.13 -8.51
N GLN A 169 -24.23 -12.23 -9.04
CA GLN A 169 -24.01 -12.31 -10.50
C GLN A 169 -24.49 -13.63 -11.08
N VAL A 170 -24.30 -14.75 -10.36
CA VAL A 170 -24.83 -16.07 -10.77
C VAL A 170 -26.35 -16.01 -10.94
N ARG A 171 -27.07 -15.40 -10.00
CA ARG A 171 -28.54 -15.23 -10.08
C ARG A 171 -28.98 -14.34 -11.24
N GLN A 172 -28.16 -13.36 -11.63
CA GLN A 172 -28.49 -12.45 -12.74
C GLN A 172 -28.26 -13.07 -14.12
N GLY A 173 -27.31 -13.99 -14.26
CA GLY A 173 -26.98 -14.58 -15.55
C GLY A 173 -26.20 -15.88 -15.40
N PRO A 174 -26.85 -17.00 -15.06
CA PRO A 174 -26.18 -18.27 -14.82
C PRO A 174 -25.46 -18.80 -16.08
N ASP A 175 -26.02 -18.56 -17.27
CA ASP A 175 -25.46 -19.05 -18.54
C ASP A 175 -24.34 -18.16 -19.11
N ARG A 176 -24.05 -17.02 -18.48
CA ARG A 176 -22.95 -16.14 -18.92
C ARG A 176 -21.62 -16.81 -18.62
N VAL A 177 -20.64 -16.63 -19.50
CA VAL A 177 -19.26 -17.10 -19.26
C VAL A 177 -18.67 -16.34 -18.07
N ALA A 178 -18.10 -17.07 -17.11
CA ALA A 178 -17.41 -16.55 -15.93
C ALA A 178 -15.90 -16.73 -16.02
N LEU A 179 -15.46 -17.89 -16.53
CA LEU A 179 -14.04 -18.23 -16.64
C LEU A 179 -13.72 -18.78 -18.02
N VAL A 180 -12.54 -18.43 -18.52
CA VAL A 180 -11.97 -19.01 -19.73
C VAL A 180 -10.56 -19.46 -19.41
N HIS A 181 -10.26 -20.73 -19.68
CA HIS A 181 -8.91 -21.30 -19.58
C HIS A 181 -8.68 -22.19 -20.81
N GLU A 182 -7.70 -21.81 -21.64
CA GLU A 182 -7.45 -22.48 -22.93
C GLU A 182 -8.73 -22.58 -23.79
N ALA A 183 -9.17 -23.79 -24.13
CA ALA A 183 -10.39 -24.03 -24.89
C ALA A 183 -11.63 -24.26 -24.00
N GLU A 184 -11.46 -24.33 -22.67
CA GLU A 184 -12.55 -24.50 -21.72
C GLU A 184 -13.14 -23.13 -21.34
N ALA A 185 -14.46 -23.03 -21.37
CA ALA A 185 -15.22 -21.91 -20.83
C ALA A 185 -16.24 -22.44 -19.84
N LEU A 186 -16.27 -21.85 -18.63
CA LEU A 186 -17.26 -22.16 -17.61
C LEU A 186 -18.23 -21.00 -17.46
N SER A 187 -19.51 -21.31 -17.43
CA SER A 187 -20.55 -20.36 -17.07
C SER A 187 -20.55 -20.04 -15.57
N TYR A 188 -21.21 -18.94 -15.18
CA TYR A 188 -21.41 -18.59 -13.77
C TYR A 188 -22.13 -19.71 -13.00
N GLY A 189 -23.16 -20.32 -13.59
CA GLY A 189 -23.92 -21.42 -13.00
C GLY A 189 -23.06 -22.66 -12.79
N GLU A 190 -22.27 -23.06 -13.78
CA GLU A 190 -21.36 -24.21 -13.69
C GLU A 190 -20.26 -23.98 -12.65
N LEU A 191 -19.64 -22.80 -12.66
CA LEU A 191 -18.62 -22.43 -11.70
C LEU A 191 -19.17 -22.44 -10.27
N ASN A 192 -20.35 -21.84 -10.06
CA ASN A 192 -20.99 -21.79 -8.75
C ASN A 192 -21.36 -23.19 -8.27
N ALA A 193 -21.96 -24.02 -9.11
CA ALA A 193 -22.35 -25.39 -8.76
C ALA A 193 -21.13 -26.24 -8.36
N ARG A 194 -20.01 -26.14 -9.10
CA ARG A 194 -18.76 -26.83 -8.74
C ARG A 194 -18.21 -26.35 -7.40
N ALA A 195 -18.20 -25.03 -7.17
CA ALA A 195 -17.74 -24.44 -5.91
C ALA A 195 -18.64 -24.82 -4.73
N ASN A 196 -19.96 -24.86 -4.92
CA ASN A 196 -20.92 -25.21 -3.88
C ASN A 196 -20.78 -26.66 -3.42
N ARG A 197 -20.64 -27.60 -4.37
CA ARG A 197 -20.41 -29.02 -4.03
C ARG A 197 -19.16 -29.19 -3.16
N LEU A 198 -18.07 -28.52 -3.55
CA LEU A 198 -16.84 -28.54 -2.77
C LEU A 198 -17.00 -27.82 -1.42
N ALA A 199 -17.72 -26.70 -1.37
CA ALA A 199 -17.99 -25.97 -0.12
C ALA A 199 -18.76 -26.84 0.89
N HIS A 200 -19.81 -27.53 0.48
CA HIS A 200 -20.55 -28.48 1.34
C HIS A 200 -19.66 -29.60 1.86
N HIS A 201 -18.73 -30.10 1.04
CA HIS A 201 -17.75 -31.06 1.50
C HIS A 201 -16.78 -30.49 2.53
N LEU A 202 -16.26 -29.28 2.31
CA LEU A 202 -15.39 -28.59 3.27
C LEU A 202 -16.12 -28.31 4.59
N ILE A 203 -17.39 -27.91 4.55
CA ILE A 203 -18.25 -27.75 5.74
C ILE A 203 -18.38 -29.10 6.47
N GLY A 204 -18.61 -30.19 5.73
CA GLY A 204 -18.67 -31.56 6.29
C GLY A 204 -17.36 -32.03 6.93
N LEU A 205 -16.21 -31.57 6.43
CA LEU A 205 -14.89 -31.77 7.03
C LEU A 205 -14.61 -30.84 8.23
N GLY A 206 -15.55 -29.94 8.53
CA GLY A 206 -15.55 -29.09 9.71
C GLY A 206 -14.82 -27.76 9.54
N VAL A 207 -14.75 -27.22 8.31
CA VAL A 207 -14.35 -25.81 8.08
C VAL A 207 -15.36 -24.88 8.74
N LYS A 208 -14.86 -23.81 9.36
CA LYS A 208 -15.64 -22.77 10.05
C LYS A 208 -15.07 -21.38 9.74
N PRO A 209 -15.82 -20.30 10.02
CA PRO A 209 -15.31 -18.94 9.96
C PRO A 209 -13.95 -18.76 10.63
N ASP A 210 -13.08 -17.93 10.03
CA ASP A 210 -11.69 -17.64 10.40
C ASP A 210 -10.70 -18.82 10.36
N GLN A 211 -11.13 -20.02 9.96
CA GLN A 211 -10.21 -21.14 9.84
C GLN A 211 -9.40 -21.07 8.54
N PRO A 212 -8.06 -21.17 8.61
CA PRO A 212 -7.23 -21.24 7.43
C PRO A 212 -7.42 -22.57 6.69
N VAL A 213 -7.63 -22.48 5.39
CA VAL A 213 -7.59 -23.61 4.46
C VAL A 213 -6.52 -23.32 3.42
N ALA A 214 -5.46 -24.12 3.40
CA ALA A 214 -4.41 -23.94 2.41
C ALA A 214 -4.88 -24.36 1.02
N ILE A 215 -4.36 -23.69 0.00
CA ILE A 215 -4.58 -24.05 -1.40
C ILE A 215 -3.27 -23.95 -2.17
N CYS A 216 -2.79 -25.08 -2.67
CA CYS A 216 -1.55 -25.21 -3.44
C CYS A 216 -1.86 -25.86 -4.78
N VAL A 217 -2.10 -25.04 -5.80
CA VAL A 217 -2.59 -25.49 -7.12
C VAL A 217 -2.01 -24.61 -8.21
N GLU A 218 -1.83 -25.18 -9.41
CA GLU A 218 -1.55 -24.41 -10.62
C GLU A 218 -2.78 -23.62 -11.05
N ARG A 219 -2.55 -22.53 -11.80
CA ARG A 219 -3.63 -21.71 -12.34
C ARG A 219 -4.53 -22.52 -13.27
N SER A 220 -5.77 -22.72 -12.86
CA SER A 220 -6.77 -23.53 -13.55
C SER A 220 -8.19 -23.14 -13.11
N PRO A 221 -9.26 -23.64 -13.77
CA PRO A 221 -10.61 -23.51 -13.26
C PRO A 221 -10.78 -24.14 -11.86
N ALA A 222 -10.07 -25.24 -11.58
CA ALA A 222 -10.08 -25.88 -10.27
C ALA A 222 -9.54 -24.95 -9.16
N MET A 223 -8.55 -24.11 -9.46
CA MET A 223 -8.07 -23.07 -8.53
C MET A 223 -9.20 -22.12 -8.13
N VAL A 224 -9.97 -21.62 -9.09
CA VAL A 224 -11.07 -20.66 -8.80
C VAL A 224 -12.21 -21.35 -8.07
N VAL A 225 -12.55 -22.60 -8.44
CA VAL A 225 -13.50 -23.45 -7.71
C VAL A 225 -13.07 -23.61 -6.26
N GLY A 226 -11.79 -23.94 -6.01
CA GLY A 226 -11.23 -24.09 -4.67
C GLY A 226 -11.32 -22.81 -3.84
N VAL A 227 -10.91 -21.67 -4.40
CA VAL A 227 -11.00 -20.37 -3.72
C VAL A 227 -12.46 -20.04 -3.36
N LEU A 228 -13.39 -20.14 -4.31
CA LEU A 228 -14.80 -19.87 -4.06
C LEU A 228 -15.39 -20.84 -3.02
N ALA A 229 -15.02 -22.11 -3.08
CA ALA A 229 -15.50 -23.12 -2.14
C ALA A 229 -15.02 -22.87 -0.71
N ILE A 230 -13.76 -22.47 -0.52
CA ILE A 230 -13.23 -22.08 0.80
C ILE A 230 -14.02 -20.90 1.35
N LEU A 231 -14.22 -19.86 0.54
CA LEU A 231 -14.94 -18.65 0.94
C LEU A 231 -16.41 -18.95 1.29
N LYS A 232 -17.07 -19.83 0.53
CA LYS A 232 -18.45 -20.27 0.77
C LYS A 232 -18.59 -21.18 2.00
N ALA A 233 -17.56 -21.95 2.32
CA ALA A 233 -17.48 -22.74 3.56
C ALA A 233 -17.17 -21.87 4.80
N GLY A 234 -16.88 -20.57 4.60
CA GLY A 234 -16.48 -19.63 5.63
C GLY A 234 -15.00 -19.65 5.99
N GLY A 235 -14.20 -20.52 5.36
CA GLY A 235 -12.75 -20.55 5.59
C GLY A 235 -12.04 -19.35 4.97
N ALA A 236 -10.84 -19.07 5.47
CA ALA A 236 -9.90 -18.13 4.86
C ALA A 236 -8.88 -18.90 4.02
N TYR A 237 -8.77 -18.60 2.73
CA TYR A 237 -7.80 -19.31 1.90
C TYR A 237 -6.38 -18.83 2.18
N VAL A 238 -5.45 -19.78 2.27
CA VAL A 238 -4.01 -19.54 2.41
C VAL A 238 -3.33 -20.03 1.14
N PRO A 239 -3.06 -19.15 0.17
CA PRO A 239 -2.53 -19.57 -1.11
C PRO A 239 -1.04 -19.88 -1.05
N LEU A 240 -0.68 -21.02 -1.61
CA LEU A 240 0.67 -21.53 -1.77
C LEU A 240 0.94 -21.64 -3.27
N ASP A 241 1.98 -20.96 -3.75
CA ASP A 241 2.37 -21.03 -5.16
C ASP A 241 3.25 -22.27 -5.37
N PRO A 242 2.85 -23.26 -6.19
CA PRO A 242 3.66 -24.44 -6.46
C PRO A 242 5.03 -24.12 -7.06
N ALA A 243 5.22 -22.95 -7.66
CA ALA A 243 6.51 -22.49 -8.18
C ALA A 243 7.49 -22.01 -7.08
N TYR A 244 7.03 -21.85 -5.83
CA TYR A 244 7.91 -21.47 -4.73
C TYR A 244 8.71 -22.67 -4.22
N PRO A 245 9.92 -22.44 -3.65
CA PRO A 245 10.71 -23.51 -3.05
C PRO A 245 9.92 -24.24 -1.95
N SER A 246 10.00 -25.57 -1.92
CA SER A 246 9.29 -26.42 -0.95
C SER A 246 9.52 -26.00 0.50
N ALA A 247 10.74 -25.59 0.85
CA ALA A 247 11.06 -25.06 2.18
C ALA A 247 10.23 -23.83 2.56
N ARG A 248 9.98 -22.92 1.60
CA ARG A 248 9.11 -21.75 1.81
C ARG A 248 7.66 -22.17 2.00
N LEU A 249 7.18 -23.14 1.22
CA LEU A 249 5.82 -23.66 1.34
C LEU A 249 5.60 -24.33 2.71
N GLY A 250 6.58 -25.12 3.16
CA GLY A 250 6.59 -25.75 4.48
C GLY A 250 6.52 -24.71 5.62
N GLN A 251 7.32 -23.65 5.56
CA GLN A 251 7.27 -22.56 6.55
C GLN A 251 5.90 -21.91 6.64
N VAL A 252 5.23 -21.67 5.50
CA VAL A 252 3.89 -21.09 5.47
C VAL A 252 2.86 -22.06 6.06
N LEU A 253 2.95 -23.36 5.74
CA LEU A 253 2.06 -24.37 6.31
C LEU A 253 2.25 -24.53 7.82
N GLU A 254 3.49 -24.46 8.30
CA GLU A 254 3.81 -24.54 9.72
C GLU A 254 3.25 -23.35 10.50
N ASP A 255 3.45 -22.12 10.00
CA ASP A 255 2.95 -20.89 10.65
C ASP A 255 1.43 -20.77 10.58
N ALA A 256 0.83 -21.08 9.41
CA ALA A 256 -0.63 -21.00 9.23
C ALA A 256 -1.39 -22.13 9.93
N ALA A 257 -0.74 -23.27 10.16
CA ALA A 257 -1.31 -24.50 10.73
C ALA A 257 -2.73 -24.85 10.20
N PRO A 258 -2.93 -24.92 8.87
CA PRO A 258 -4.24 -25.21 8.31
C PRO A 258 -4.63 -26.67 8.58
N ARG A 259 -5.91 -26.91 8.87
CA ARG A 259 -6.42 -28.29 9.04
C ARG A 259 -6.59 -29.02 7.72
N LEU A 260 -6.87 -28.26 6.66
CA LEU A 260 -7.11 -28.77 5.31
C LEU A 260 -6.23 -28.05 4.30
N LEU A 261 -5.82 -28.80 3.28
CA LEU A 261 -5.07 -28.34 2.12
C LEU A 261 -5.78 -28.83 0.86
N LEU A 262 -6.15 -27.92 -0.01
CA LEU A 262 -6.58 -28.20 -1.38
C LEU A 262 -5.36 -28.24 -2.28
N CYS A 263 -5.18 -29.31 -3.05
CA CYS A 263 -4.06 -29.41 -3.98
C CYS A 263 -4.42 -30.15 -5.27
N ASP A 264 -3.65 -29.86 -6.31
CA ASP A 264 -3.62 -30.61 -7.57
C ASP A 264 -2.29 -31.38 -7.67
N ALA A 265 -2.02 -32.01 -8.82
CA ALA A 265 -0.79 -32.74 -9.07
C ALA A 265 0.48 -31.88 -8.87
N ALA A 266 0.46 -30.61 -9.28
CA ALA A 266 1.60 -29.70 -9.16
C ALA A 266 1.86 -29.30 -7.70
N GLY A 267 0.81 -28.97 -6.95
CA GLY A 267 0.91 -28.65 -5.54
C GLY A 267 1.38 -29.83 -4.70
N ARG A 268 0.91 -31.06 -5.00
CA ARG A 268 1.41 -32.28 -4.37
C ARG A 268 2.91 -32.47 -4.59
N ALA A 269 3.38 -32.25 -5.83
CA ALA A 269 4.77 -32.38 -6.18
C ALA A 269 5.65 -31.32 -5.46
N ALA A 270 5.16 -30.07 -5.36
CA ALA A 270 5.88 -28.98 -4.72
C ALA A 270 6.01 -29.14 -3.19
N LEU A 271 4.98 -29.67 -2.53
CA LEU A 271 4.94 -29.82 -1.08
C LEU A 271 5.68 -31.07 -0.57
N GLY A 272 5.68 -32.15 -1.36
CA GLY A 272 6.30 -33.42 -0.97
C GLY A 272 5.54 -34.18 0.12
N ALA A 273 5.92 -35.45 0.34
CA ALA A 273 5.17 -36.36 1.21
C ALA A 273 5.15 -35.95 2.70
N GLU A 274 6.22 -35.31 3.18
CA GLU A 274 6.34 -34.91 4.58
C GLU A 274 5.32 -33.82 4.96
N ALA A 275 5.22 -32.75 4.17
CA ALA A 275 4.27 -31.68 4.41
C ALA A 275 2.81 -32.17 4.24
N LEU A 276 2.56 -33.00 3.22
CA LEU A 276 1.24 -33.58 2.97
C LEU A 276 0.78 -34.54 4.08
N GLY A 277 1.70 -35.16 4.82
CA GLY A 277 1.39 -36.05 5.94
C GLY A 277 0.90 -35.34 7.20
N GLN A 278 1.05 -34.01 7.28
CA GLN A 278 0.72 -33.21 8.45
C GLN A 278 -0.63 -32.49 8.36
N VAL A 279 -1.30 -32.53 7.20
CA VAL A 279 -2.53 -31.80 6.90
C VAL A 279 -3.55 -32.70 6.19
N GLY A 280 -4.85 -32.47 6.40
CA GLY A 280 -5.90 -33.17 5.65
C GLY A 280 -5.91 -32.71 4.19
N VAL A 281 -5.59 -33.61 3.25
CA VAL A 281 -5.47 -33.28 1.83
C VAL A 281 -6.79 -33.52 1.08
N VAL A 282 -7.24 -32.51 0.34
CA VAL A 282 -8.35 -32.59 -0.61
C VAL A 282 -7.78 -32.45 -2.02
N ASP A 283 -7.85 -33.53 -2.78
CA ASP A 283 -7.26 -33.63 -4.12
C ASP A 283 -8.24 -33.15 -5.19
N LEU A 284 -7.96 -32.00 -5.81
CA LEU A 284 -8.84 -31.38 -6.82
C LEU A 284 -8.82 -32.10 -8.17
N ASP A 285 -7.82 -32.95 -8.44
CA ASP A 285 -7.70 -33.72 -9.68
C ASP A 285 -8.33 -35.12 -9.56
N ALA A 286 -8.98 -35.42 -8.43
CA ALA A 286 -9.64 -36.71 -8.22
C ALA A 286 -10.66 -36.99 -9.32
N ALA A 287 -10.48 -38.10 -10.05
CA ALA A 287 -11.38 -38.51 -11.13
C ALA A 287 -12.83 -38.70 -10.68
N GLU A 288 -13.02 -39.22 -9.46
CA GLU A 288 -14.30 -39.31 -8.78
C GLU A 288 -14.22 -38.55 -7.45
N PRO A 289 -14.48 -37.23 -7.45
CA PRO A 289 -14.33 -36.44 -6.25
C PRO A 289 -15.40 -36.84 -5.21
N ALA A 290 -15.00 -36.94 -3.95
CA ALA A 290 -15.90 -37.31 -2.84
C ALA A 290 -17.09 -36.34 -2.68
N TRP A 291 -16.99 -35.14 -3.25
CA TRP A 291 -18.03 -34.12 -3.24
C TRP A 291 -18.92 -34.12 -4.49
N ALA A 292 -18.72 -35.02 -5.45
CA ALA A 292 -19.54 -35.08 -6.67
C ALA A 292 -21.04 -35.14 -6.37
N GLY A 293 -21.43 -35.87 -5.31
CA GLY A 293 -22.83 -36.01 -4.87
C GLY A 293 -23.35 -34.94 -3.90
N GLN A 294 -22.54 -33.94 -3.53
CA GLN A 294 -22.97 -32.87 -2.62
C GLN A 294 -24.01 -31.95 -3.28
N PRO A 295 -24.76 -31.16 -2.50
CA PRO A 295 -25.68 -30.16 -3.03
C PRO A 295 -24.96 -29.15 -3.93
N ALA A 296 -25.66 -28.63 -4.94
CA ALA A 296 -25.12 -27.62 -5.87
C ALA A 296 -25.57 -26.20 -5.51
N GLU A 297 -26.44 -26.07 -4.52
CA GLU A 297 -26.98 -24.83 -3.98
C GLU A 297 -25.98 -24.15 -3.05
N ASP A 298 -26.03 -22.81 -2.98
CA ASP A 298 -25.16 -22.02 -2.12
C ASP A 298 -25.36 -22.43 -0.64
N PRO A 299 -24.29 -22.72 0.12
CA PRO A 299 -24.39 -22.87 1.57
C PRO A 299 -24.95 -21.59 2.21
N ASP A 300 -25.78 -21.73 3.24
CA ASP A 300 -26.32 -20.56 3.97
C ASP A 300 -25.24 -19.94 4.88
N PRO A 301 -24.75 -18.72 4.59
CA PRO A 301 -23.73 -18.07 5.40
C PRO A 301 -24.19 -17.82 6.85
N HIS A 302 -25.49 -17.57 7.06
CA HIS A 302 -26.05 -17.34 8.40
C HIS A 302 -26.02 -18.61 9.25
N ALA A 303 -26.33 -19.76 8.65
CA ALA A 303 -26.23 -21.06 9.34
C ALA A 303 -24.79 -21.38 9.77
N LEU A 304 -23.79 -20.87 9.04
CA LEU A 304 -22.37 -21.00 9.37
C LEU A 304 -21.88 -19.97 10.41
N GLY A 305 -22.70 -18.98 10.76
CA GLY A 305 -22.27 -17.83 11.57
C GLY A 305 -21.29 -16.91 10.84
N LEU A 306 -21.22 -16.99 9.51
CA LEU A 306 -20.30 -16.21 8.69
C LEU A 306 -20.79 -14.76 8.58
N THR A 307 -19.84 -13.82 8.60
CA THR A 307 -20.09 -12.37 8.54
C THR A 307 -18.95 -11.70 7.80
N ALA A 308 -19.16 -10.48 7.31
CA ALA A 308 -18.13 -9.70 6.62
C ALA A 308 -16.90 -9.34 7.48
N ARG A 309 -16.93 -9.58 8.80
CA ARG A 309 -15.78 -9.38 9.70
C ARG A 309 -14.85 -10.58 9.79
N HIS A 310 -15.24 -11.71 9.22
CA HIS A 310 -14.37 -12.89 9.16
C HIS A 310 -13.36 -12.79 8.01
N LEU A 311 -12.29 -13.55 8.14
CA LEU A 311 -11.19 -13.60 7.20
C LEU A 311 -11.62 -14.16 5.84
N ALA A 312 -11.27 -13.45 4.77
CA ALA A 312 -11.39 -13.94 3.39
C ALA A 312 -10.12 -14.70 2.97
N TYR A 313 -8.95 -14.18 3.33
CA TYR A 313 -7.66 -14.80 2.98
C TYR A 313 -6.54 -14.42 3.94
N ILE A 314 -5.47 -15.21 3.87
CA ILE A 314 -4.19 -14.94 4.52
C ILE A 314 -3.08 -15.06 3.47
N ILE A 315 -2.52 -13.93 3.03
CA ILE A 315 -1.41 -13.91 2.06
C ILE A 315 -0.10 -13.62 2.76
N TYR A 316 0.90 -14.46 2.53
CA TYR A 316 2.22 -14.34 3.15
C TYR A 316 3.15 -13.40 2.38
N THR A 317 3.77 -12.47 3.10
CA THR A 317 4.74 -11.52 2.56
C THR A 317 6.16 -11.84 3.04
N SER A 318 7.18 -11.37 2.31
CA SER A 318 8.57 -11.46 2.76
C SER A 318 8.75 -10.52 3.96
N GLY A 319 8.70 -11.07 5.18
CA GLY A 319 8.96 -10.31 6.39
C GLY A 319 10.38 -9.73 6.37
N SER A 320 10.55 -8.50 6.87
CA SER A 320 11.85 -7.85 7.03
C SER A 320 12.84 -8.63 7.91
N THR A 321 12.32 -9.56 8.73
CA THR A 321 13.08 -10.43 9.62
C THR A 321 13.50 -11.77 8.98
N GLY A 322 13.16 -11.99 7.69
CA GLY A 322 13.43 -13.25 6.98
C GLY A 322 12.35 -14.32 7.17
N THR A 323 11.54 -14.25 8.23
CA THR A 323 10.38 -15.11 8.44
C THR A 323 9.16 -14.56 7.68
N PRO A 324 8.47 -15.38 6.86
CA PRO A 324 7.21 -14.99 6.23
C PRO A 324 6.17 -14.53 7.26
N LYS A 325 5.34 -13.53 6.91
CA LYS A 325 4.24 -13.06 7.77
C LYS A 325 2.92 -13.11 7.01
N GLY A 326 1.93 -13.79 7.59
CA GLY A 326 0.57 -13.87 7.05
C GLY A 326 -0.20 -12.57 7.27
N VAL A 327 -0.56 -11.89 6.18
CA VAL A 327 -1.45 -10.74 6.21
C VAL A 327 -2.89 -11.24 6.16
N MET A 328 -3.59 -11.10 7.28
CA MET A 328 -4.99 -11.51 7.44
C MET A 328 -5.91 -10.41 6.93
N VAL A 329 -6.79 -10.73 5.97
CA VAL A 329 -7.71 -9.76 5.38
C VAL A 329 -9.15 -10.24 5.54
N GLU A 330 -9.96 -9.40 6.17
CA GLU A 330 -11.40 -9.63 6.35
C GLU A 330 -12.19 -9.36 5.06
N HIS A 331 -13.34 -10.02 4.93
CA HIS A 331 -14.26 -9.81 3.81
C HIS A 331 -14.66 -8.34 3.62
N ARG A 332 -14.94 -7.57 4.68
CA ARG A 332 -15.37 -6.17 4.57
C ARG A 332 -14.31 -5.28 3.91
N GLY A 333 -13.03 -5.54 4.17
CA GLY A 333 -11.92 -4.79 3.58
C GLY A 333 -11.75 -5.13 2.10
N LEU A 334 -11.83 -6.43 1.79
CA LEU A 334 -11.80 -6.93 0.41
C LEU A 334 -12.99 -6.40 -0.42
N VAL A 335 -14.19 -6.42 0.14
CA VAL A 335 -15.41 -5.91 -0.50
C VAL A 335 -15.34 -4.41 -0.72
N ASN A 336 -14.83 -3.63 0.24
CA ASN A 336 -14.58 -2.19 0.06
C ASN A 336 -13.66 -1.94 -1.15
N TYR A 337 -12.51 -2.63 -1.17
CA TYR A 337 -11.54 -2.50 -2.25
C TYR A 337 -12.13 -2.88 -3.61
N LEU A 338 -12.81 -4.02 -3.71
CA LEU A 338 -13.35 -4.51 -4.98
C LEU A 338 -14.58 -3.72 -5.45
N ASP A 339 -15.37 -3.16 -4.53
CA ASP A 339 -16.46 -2.26 -4.88
C ASP A 339 -15.94 -0.95 -5.49
N TRP A 340 -14.86 -0.39 -4.93
CA TRP A 340 -14.15 0.72 -5.55
C TRP A 340 -13.51 0.31 -6.89
N ALA A 341 -12.72 -0.78 -6.90
CA ALA A 341 -11.91 -1.17 -8.05
C ALA A 341 -12.76 -1.46 -9.30
N ARG A 342 -13.91 -2.13 -9.14
CA ARG A 342 -14.81 -2.41 -10.27
C ARG A 342 -15.44 -1.13 -10.86
N LYS A 343 -15.67 -0.10 -10.04
CA LYS A 343 -16.18 1.21 -10.48
C LYS A 343 -15.08 2.05 -11.13
N ALA A 344 -13.91 2.10 -10.50
CA ALA A 344 -12.79 2.94 -10.92
C ALA A 344 -12.10 2.41 -12.19
N TYR A 345 -11.86 1.09 -12.25
CA TYR A 345 -11.22 0.48 -13.42
C TYR A 345 -12.20 0.09 -14.51
N ALA A 346 -13.49 -0.09 -14.17
CA ALA A 346 -14.55 -0.48 -15.11
C ALA A 346 -14.09 -1.57 -16.09
N PRO A 347 -13.79 -2.80 -15.61
CA PRO A 347 -13.08 -3.84 -16.36
C PRO A 347 -13.79 -4.34 -17.64
N GLY A 348 -14.90 -3.72 -18.04
CA GLY A 348 -15.69 -4.10 -19.20
C GLY A 348 -16.19 -5.53 -19.07
N SER A 349 -16.02 -6.30 -20.15
CA SER A 349 -16.45 -7.69 -20.20
C SER A 349 -15.41 -8.69 -19.69
N SER A 350 -14.12 -8.33 -19.57
CA SER A 350 -13.10 -9.35 -19.26
C SER A 350 -11.80 -8.85 -18.65
N SER A 351 -11.11 -9.74 -17.93
CA SER A 351 -9.74 -9.53 -17.45
C SER A 351 -8.78 -10.64 -17.88
N VAL A 352 -7.48 -10.36 -17.76
CA VAL A 352 -6.41 -11.35 -17.88
C VAL A 352 -5.83 -11.66 -16.50
N VAL A 353 -5.85 -12.93 -16.10
CA VAL A 353 -5.32 -13.42 -14.83
C VAL A 353 -4.05 -14.22 -15.08
N PHE A 354 -2.91 -13.61 -14.77
CA PHE A 354 -1.59 -14.23 -14.91
C PHE A 354 -0.70 -14.12 -13.66
N SER A 355 -1.15 -13.39 -12.63
CA SER A 355 -0.47 -13.30 -11.34
C SER A 355 -0.64 -14.58 -10.52
N SER A 356 0.31 -14.85 -9.62
CA SER A 356 0.21 -15.95 -8.65
C SER A 356 -0.97 -15.76 -7.71
N LEU A 357 -1.62 -16.83 -7.28
CA LEU A 357 -2.63 -16.78 -6.23
C LEU A 357 -2.05 -16.34 -4.88
N ALA A 358 -0.75 -16.58 -4.67
CA ALA A 358 0.00 -16.14 -3.50
C ALA A 358 0.40 -14.65 -3.54
N PHE A 359 -0.04 -13.90 -4.55
CA PHE A 359 0.18 -12.46 -4.66
C PHE A 359 -1.17 -11.73 -4.76
N ASP A 360 -1.40 -10.78 -3.86
CA ASP A 360 -2.67 -10.05 -3.72
C ASP A 360 -3.08 -9.28 -4.99
N ALA A 361 -2.14 -8.96 -5.88
CA ALA A 361 -2.46 -8.38 -7.19
C ALA A 361 -3.44 -9.22 -8.01
N ILE A 362 -3.50 -10.55 -7.82
CA ILE A 362 -4.45 -11.42 -8.51
C ILE A 362 -5.90 -11.04 -8.22
N ILE A 363 -6.18 -10.48 -7.03
CA ILE A 363 -7.53 -10.20 -6.52
C ILE A 363 -8.30 -9.30 -7.49
N THR A 364 -7.67 -8.24 -7.98
CA THR A 364 -8.32 -7.30 -8.90
C THR A 364 -8.66 -7.97 -10.22
N SER A 365 -7.69 -8.64 -10.84
CA SER A 365 -7.92 -9.27 -12.14
C SER A 365 -8.91 -10.43 -12.03
N LEU A 366 -8.91 -11.20 -10.95
CA LEU A 366 -9.83 -12.32 -10.79
C LEU A 366 -11.24 -11.87 -10.42
N PHE A 367 -11.39 -11.12 -9.33
CA PHE A 367 -12.71 -10.84 -8.77
C PHE A 367 -13.41 -9.63 -9.41
N ALA A 368 -12.70 -8.57 -9.83
CA ALA A 368 -13.38 -7.40 -10.39
C ALA A 368 -14.32 -7.71 -11.59
N PRO A 369 -13.92 -8.52 -12.60
CA PRO A 369 -14.85 -8.92 -13.66
C PRO A 369 -15.93 -9.87 -13.15
N LEU A 370 -15.60 -10.83 -12.29
CA LEU A 370 -16.55 -11.81 -11.75
C LEU A 370 -17.67 -11.17 -10.92
N LEU A 371 -17.40 -10.03 -10.30
CA LEU A 371 -18.38 -9.26 -9.53
C LEU A 371 -19.16 -8.26 -10.39
N SER A 372 -18.78 -8.11 -11.66
CA SER A 372 -19.39 -7.22 -12.64
C SER A 372 -20.13 -7.96 -13.76
N GLY A 373 -20.21 -9.30 -13.68
CA GLY A 373 -20.80 -10.15 -14.72
C GLY A 373 -19.89 -10.39 -15.93
N GLY A 374 -18.66 -9.88 -15.92
CA GLY A 374 -17.65 -10.19 -16.94
C GLY A 374 -17.03 -11.57 -16.74
N HIS A 375 -15.95 -11.88 -17.46
CA HIS A 375 -15.22 -13.14 -17.30
C HIS A 375 -13.73 -12.93 -17.04
N ALA A 376 -13.13 -13.84 -16.26
CA ALA A 376 -11.69 -13.85 -16.04
C ALA A 376 -11.02 -14.86 -16.98
N GLN A 377 -9.99 -14.42 -17.70
CA GLN A 377 -9.22 -15.26 -18.61
C GLN A 377 -7.94 -15.72 -17.93
N LEU A 378 -7.86 -17.01 -17.59
CA LEU A 378 -6.70 -17.60 -16.94
C LEU A 378 -5.60 -17.86 -17.97
N VAL A 379 -4.38 -17.39 -17.69
CA VAL A 379 -3.21 -17.64 -18.54
C VAL A 379 -2.44 -18.85 -18.02
N ASN A 380 -2.04 -19.76 -18.91
CA ASN A 380 -1.25 -20.93 -18.55
C ASN A 380 0.10 -20.53 -17.94
N GLU A 381 0.54 -21.23 -16.90
CA GLU A 381 1.80 -20.97 -16.21
C GLU A 381 3.05 -21.17 -17.08
N LYS A 382 2.98 -22.05 -18.07
CA LYS A 382 4.11 -22.40 -18.95
C LYS A 382 4.34 -21.39 -20.07
N ASP A 383 3.33 -20.57 -20.39
CA ASP A 383 3.41 -19.52 -21.40
C ASP A 383 2.87 -18.19 -20.85
N LYS A 384 3.40 -17.75 -19.70
CA LYS A 384 2.98 -16.51 -19.05
C LYS A 384 3.14 -15.30 -19.97
N VAL A 385 4.31 -15.12 -20.58
CA VAL A 385 4.60 -13.94 -21.42
C VAL A 385 3.87 -13.99 -22.76
N GLY A 386 3.96 -15.10 -23.50
CA GLY A 386 3.29 -15.25 -24.78
C GLY A 386 1.77 -15.23 -24.64
N GLY A 387 1.24 -15.91 -23.62
CA GLY A 387 -0.17 -15.92 -23.28
C GLY A 387 -0.70 -14.54 -22.92
N VAL A 388 -0.02 -13.78 -22.05
CA VAL A 388 -0.42 -12.39 -21.73
C VAL A 388 -0.41 -11.52 -22.98
N LYS A 389 0.66 -11.59 -23.80
CA LYS A 389 0.76 -10.81 -25.04
C LYS A 389 -0.37 -11.13 -26.01
N ALA A 390 -0.69 -12.41 -26.21
CA ALA A 390 -1.78 -12.84 -27.06
C ALA A 390 -3.13 -12.30 -26.58
N LYS A 391 -3.38 -12.30 -25.26
CA LYS A 391 -4.61 -11.77 -24.67
C LYS A 391 -4.74 -10.26 -24.79
N ILE A 392 -3.65 -9.51 -24.60
CA ILE A 392 -3.62 -8.06 -24.83
C ILE A 392 -3.97 -7.76 -26.30
N ILE A 393 -3.37 -8.48 -27.25
CA ILE A 393 -3.64 -8.30 -28.69
C ILE A 393 -5.09 -8.63 -29.04
N SER A 394 -5.67 -9.68 -28.44
CA SER A 394 -7.08 -10.05 -28.68
C SER A 394 -8.10 -9.09 -28.06
N GLY A 395 -7.64 -8.13 -27.26
CA GLY A 395 -8.48 -7.22 -26.50
C GLY A 395 -8.90 -7.80 -25.15
N CYS A 396 -8.55 -7.09 -24.08
CA CYS A 396 -9.03 -7.36 -22.72
C CYS A 396 -9.46 -6.05 -22.06
N GLY A 397 -10.46 -6.09 -21.18
CA GLY A 397 -10.93 -4.88 -20.48
C GLY A 397 -10.07 -4.51 -19.28
N LEU A 398 -9.42 -5.49 -18.65
CA LEU A 398 -8.52 -5.25 -17.51
C LEU A 398 -7.30 -6.19 -17.54
N ILE A 399 -6.13 -5.62 -17.30
CA ILE A 399 -4.92 -6.36 -16.96
C ILE A 399 -4.20 -5.62 -15.82
N LYS A 400 -3.68 -6.38 -14.85
CA LYS A 400 -2.90 -5.85 -13.74
C LYS A 400 -1.49 -6.42 -13.80
N ILE A 401 -0.50 -5.56 -13.94
CA ILE A 401 0.90 -5.90 -14.11
C ILE A 401 1.77 -5.16 -13.09
N THR A 402 2.96 -5.69 -12.80
CA THR A 402 4.01 -4.93 -12.07
C THR A 402 4.86 -4.11 -13.05
N PRO A 403 5.55 -3.04 -12.60
CA PRO A 403 6.40 -2.23 -13.49
C PRO A 403 7.42 -3.04 -14.29
N SER A 404 7.99 -4.10 -13.71
CA SER A 404 8.95 -4.99 -14.38
C SER A 404 8.39 -5.78 -15.57
N HIS A 405 7.07 -5.80 -15.79
CA HIS A 405 6.46 -6.39 -16.99
C HIS A 405 6.33 -5.39 -18.14
N LEU A 406 6.63 -4.10 -17.91
CA LEU A 406 6.64 -3.06 -18.95
C LEU A 406 7.99 -3.00 -19.69
N ASP A 407 9.06 -3.44 -19.03
CA ASP A 407 10.39 -3.61 -19.61
C ASP A 407 10.41 -4.83 -20.55
#